data_AF-A0AB39XC25-F1
#
_entry.id   AF-A0AB39XC25-F1
#
_cell.length_a   1.000
_cell.length_b   1.000
_cell.length_c   1.000
_cell.angle_alpha   90.00
_cell.angle_beta   90.00
_cell.angle_gamma   90.00
#
_symmetry.space_group_name_H-M   'P 1'
#
loop_
_entity.id
_entity.type
_entity.pdbx_description
1 polymer ?
#
loop_
_entity_poly.entity_id
_entity_poly.type
_entity_poly.pdbx_seq_one_letter_code
_entity_poly.pdbx_strand_id
1 'polypeptide(L)'
;MSKKGGSQKLKEQNRRQLWLIIAANAVGFYGACQWSTFELSGIKAALTGAANLLPVGLTVVVTTIANGLLNSATKERLVFLRWSDVLPGHRAFSVHAQADPRVDFTRLQRACGNKVPSDPKDQNSLWYRFYLEVQDVPAVMQVHRDYLLLRDYTGLAALFLIGFGIAALFLVAPWKAIGVYLGILLFQLIVVRHAAATYGVRFVCTVLAQKAGKPTSSSAAKKSPA
;
A
#
# COMPACT_ATOMS: atom_id res chain seq x y z
N MET A 1 -17.58 13.33 -19.74
CA MET A 1 -16.19 13.84 -19.64
C MET A 1 -15.45 13.09 -18.54
N SER A 2 -14.25 12.58 -18.86
CA SER A 2 -13.55 11.53 -18.11
C SER A 2 -12.99 11.99 -16.75
N LYS A 3 -13.68 11.64 -15.65
CA LYS A 3 -13.21 11.80 -14.25
C LYS A 3 -12.08 10.81 -13.85
N LYS A 4 -11.38 10.18 -14.80
CA LYS A 4 -10.32 9.17 -14.52
C LYS A 4 -8.95 9.78 -14.17
N GLY A 5 -8.77 11.10 -14.26
CA GLY A 5 -7.45 11.75 -14.14
C GLY A 5 -6.81 11.66 -12.74
N GLY A 6 -7.59 11.73 -11.67
CA GLY A 6 -7.07 11.79 -10.29
C GLY A 6 -6.33 10.53 -9.87
N SER A 7 -6.96 9.36 -9.97
CA SER A 7 -6.35 8.08 -9.58
C SER A 7 -5.13 7.69 -10.42
N GLN A 8 -5.16 7.99 -11.72
CA GLN A 8 -4.02 7.78 -12.64
C GLN A 8 -2.79 8.60 -12.20
N LYS A 9 -3.00 9.88 -11.87
CA LYS A 9 -1.96 10.79 -11.38
C LYS A 9 -1.32 10.30 -10.06
N LEU A 10 -2.13 9.76 -9.14
CA LEU A 10 -1.62 9.21 -7.88
C LEU A 10 -0.71 7.99 -8.09
N LYS A 11 -1.06 7.11 -9.04
CA LYS A 11 -0.23 5.94 -9.38
C LYS A 11 1.11 6.34 -9.98
N GLU A 12 1.11 7.35 -10.85
CA GLU A 12 2.35 7.88 -11.43
C GLU A 12 3.27 8.49 -10.37
N GLN A 13 2.71 9.22 -9.41
CA GLN A 13 3.48 9.78 -8.29
C GLN A 13 4.14 8.67 -7.44
N ASN A 14 3.41 7.59 -7.15
CA ASN A 14 3.91 6.48 -6.34
C ASN A 14 4.98 5.65 -7.06
N ARG A 15 5.03 5.69 -8.40
CA ARG A 15 5.98 4.91 -9.22
C ARG A 15 7.43 5.15 -8.79
N ARG A 16 7.81 6.41 -8.51
CA ARG A 16 9.17 6.75 -8.05
C ARG A 16 9.52 6.11 -6.72
N GLN A 17 8.58 6.11 -5.76
CA GLN A 17 8.79 5.50 -4.45
C GLN A 17 8.93 3.98 -4.54
N LEU A 18 8.13 3.33 -5.40
CA LEU A 18 8.25 1.89 -5.64
C LEU A 18 9.62 1.50 -6.23
N TRP A 19 10.17 2.31 -7.15
CA TRP A 19 11.52 2.10 -7.68
C TRP A 19 12.61 2.24 -6.59
N LEU A 20 12.48 3.22 -5.70
CA LEU A 20 13.41 3.36 -4.56
C LEU A 20 13.35 2.15 -3.63
N ILE A 21 12.15 1.62 -3.36
CA ILE A 21 11.96 0.41 -2.56
C ILE A 21 12.65 -0.80 -3.20
N ILE A 22 12.50 -0.97 -4.52
CA ILE A 22 13.15 -2.05 -5.27
C ILE A 22 14.66 -1.93 -5.18
N ALA A 23 15.20 -0.72 -5.41
CA ALA A 23 16.63 -0.47 -5.31
C ALA A 23 17.16 -0.76 -3.89
N ALA A 24 16.46 -0.31 -2.85
CA ALA A 24 16.84 -0.57 -1.46
C ALA A 24 16.85 -2.07 -1.12
N ASN A 25 15.85 -2.84 -1.59
CA ASN A 25 15.81 -4.29 -1.38
C ASN A 25 16.92 -5.02 -2.16
N ALA A 26 17.25 -4.57 -3.38
CA ALA A 26 18.36 -5.11 -4.16
C ALA A 26 19.72 -4.87 -3.48
N VAL A 27 19.92 -3.68 -2.91
CA VAL A 27 21.11 -3.37 -2.09
C VAL A 27 21.16 -4.26 -0.84
N GLY A 28 20.01 -4.46 -0.16
CA GLY A 28 19.92 -5.38 0.98
C GLY A 28 20.29 -6.83 0.62
N PHE A 29 19.82 -7.32 -0.53
CA PHE A 29 20.18 -8.65 -1.04
C PHE A 29 21.67 -8.76 -1.34
N TYR A 30 22.24 -7.77 -2.04
CA TYR A 30 23.68 -7.71 -2.28
C TYR A 30 24.48 -7.73 -0.97
N GLY A 31 24.02 -6.99 0.03
CA GLY A 31 24.59 -6.99 1.37
C GLY A 31 24.63 -8.39 2.00
N ALA A 32 23.53 -9.16 1.86
CA ALA A 32 23.48 -10.54 2.33
C ALA A 32 24.46 -11.46 1.59
N CYS A 33 24.62 -11.32 0.28
CA CYS A 33 25.58 -12.10 -0.51
C CYS A 33 27.05 -11.79 -0.11
N GLN A 34 27.34 -10.57 0.32
CA GLN A 34 28.68 -10.13 0.73
C GLN A 34 28.96 -10.28 2.23
N TRP A 35 28.11 -11.02 2.96
CA TRP A 35 28.21 -11.14 4.41
C TRP A 35 29.63 -11.50 4.91
N SER A 36 30.26 -12.50 4.32
CA SER A 36 31.61 -12.94 4.69
C SER A 36 32.69 -11.89 4.37
N THR A 37 32.55 -11.19 3.24
CA THR A 37 33.46 -10.09 2.87
C THR A 37 33.39 -8.93 3.86
N PHE A 38 32.20 -8.62 4.39
CA PHE A 38 32.04 -7.60 5.41
C PHE A 38 32.68 -7.97 6.74
N GLU A 39 32.53 -9.23 7.18
CA GLU A 39 33.16 -9.73 8.41
C GLU A 39 34.69 -9.70 8.33
N LEU A 40 35.26 -10.00 7.16
CA LEU A 40 36.71 -10.17 6.99
C LEU A 40 37.45 -8.88 6.58
N SER A 41 36.89 -8.09 5.67
CA SER A 41 37.62 -7.02 4.98
C SER A 41 37.01 -5.62 5.16
N GLY A 42 35.90 -5.54 5.90
CA GLY A 42 35.18 -4.29 6.16
C GLY A 42 34.50 -3.67 4.93
N ILE A 43 33.85 -2.53 5.14
CA ILE A 43 32.92 -1.91 4.17
C ILE A 43 33.62 -1.45 2.88
N LYS A 44 34.87 -0.98 2.95
CA LYS A 44 35.60 -0.44 1.78
C LYS A 44 35.92 -1.52 0.73
N ALA A 45 36.30 -2.73 1.17
CA ALA A 45 36.62 -3.84 0.27
C ALA A 45 35.37 -4.43 -0.42
N ALA A 46 34.24 -4.47 0.29
CA ALA A 46 32.95 -4.87 -0.27
C ALA A 46 32.47 -3.88 -1.35
N LEU A 47 32.67 -2.57 -1.16
CA LEU A 47 32.33 -1.53 -2.14
C LEU A 47 33.17 -1.62 -3.43
N THR A 48 34.45 -1.99 -3.34
CA THR A 48 35.30 -2.21 -4.53
C THR A 48 34.90 -3.49 -5.29
N GLY A 49 34.40 -4.52 -4.59
CA GLY A 49 33.86 -5.73 -5.22
C GLY A 49 32.50 -5.53 -5.91
N ALA A 50 31.75 -4.50 -5.52
CA ALA A 50 30.45 -4.16 -6.10
C ALA A 50 30.53 -3.75 -7.59
N ALA A 51 31.67 -3.21 -8.03
CA ALA A 51 31.88 -2.83 -9.43
C ALA A 51 31.88 -4.03 -10.40
N ASN A 52 32.22 -5.24 -9.93
CA ASN A 52 32.34 -6.45 -10.75
C ASN A 52 31.12 -7.38 -10.69
N LEU A 53 30.13 -7.11 -9.82
CA LEU A 53 28.92 -7.95 -9.63
C LEU A 53 27.64 -7.35 -10.22
N LEU A 54 27.75 -6.18 -10.87
CA LEU A 54 26.68 -5.56 -11.65
C LEU A 54 26.03 -6.47 -12.71
N PRO A 55 26.68 -7.45 -13.38
CA PRO A 55 26.07 -8.08 -14.57
C PRO A 55 25.16 -9.31 -14.39
N VAL A 56 25.04 -9.97 -13.21
CA VAL A 56 24.38 -11.31 -13.14
C VAL A 56 23.01 -11.33 -12.42
N GLY A 57 22.71 -10.40 -11.49
CA GLY A 57 21.42 -10.36 -10.75
C GLY A 57 20.52 -9.14 -11.03
N LEU A 58 21.09 -8.07 -11.60
CA LEU A 58 20.41 -6.86 -12.07
C LEU A 58 19.30 -7.16 -13.11
N THR A 59 19.34 -8.34 -13.73
CA THR A 59 18.76 -8.58 -15.06
C THR A 59 17.56 -9.54 -15.07
N VAL A 60 17.34 -10.38 -14.05
CA VAL A 60 16.33 -11.48 -14.15
C VAL A 60 14.97 -11.15 -13.54
N VAL A 61 14.83 -10.40 -12.45
CA VAL A 61 13.47 -10.22 -11.84
C VAL A 61 13.19 -8.82 -11.30
N VAL A 62 14.23 -7.99 -11.15
CA VAL A 62 14.20 -6.67 -10.48
C VAL A 62 12.99 -5.82 -10.86
N THR A 63 12.38 -5.95 -12.04
CA THR A 63 11.20 -5.10 -12.30
C THR A 63 10.19 -5.56 -13.33
N THR A 64 10.55 -6.42 -14.26
CA THR A 64 9.76 -6.60 -15.49
C THR A 64 8.38 -7.20 -15.25
N ILE A 65 8.15 -7.82 -14.08
CA ILE A 65 6.82 -8.32 -13.69
C ILE A 65 6.29 -7.74 -12.37
N ALA A 66 7.07 -6.88 -11.70
CA ALA A 66 6.89 -6.47 -10.31
C ALA A 66 5.59 -5.67 -10.02
N ASN A 67 4.81 -5.31 -11.05
CA ASN A 67 3.43 -4.85 -10.87
C ASN A 67 2.38 -5.56 -11.76
N GLY A 68 2.81 -6.45 -12.67
CA GLY A 68 1.94 -7.19 -13.58
C GLY A 68 1.59 -8.60 -13.11
N LEU A 69 2.42 -9.24 -12.28
CA LEU A 69 2.19 -10.60 -11.75
C LEU A 69 0.95 -10.66 -10.85
N LEU A 70 0.82 -9.66 -9.97
CA LEU A 70 -0.25 -9.60 -9.00
C LEU A 70 -1.30 -8.62 -9.50
N ASN A 71 -2.44 -9.14 -9.92
CA ASN A 71 -3.61 -8.31 -10.18
C ASN A 71 -4.01 -7.55 -8.89
N SER A 72 -4.82 -6.51 -9.04
CA SER A 72 -5.23 -5.69 -7.89
C SER A 72 -5.89 -6.54 -6.79
N ALA A 73 -6.72 -7.51 -7.16
CA ALA A 73 -7.43 -8.35 -6.20
C ALA A 73 -6.47 -9.21 -5.35
N THR A 74 -5.43 -9.79 -5.93
CA THR A 74 -4.43 -10.58 -5.19
C THR A 74 -3.70 -9.71 -4.18
N LYS A 75 -3.35 -8.48 -4.55
CA LYS A 75 -2.73 -7.54 -3.61
C LYS A 75 -3.67 -7.20 -2.45
N GLU A 76 -4.96 -6.98 -2.72
CA GLU A 76 -5.93 -6.76 -1.64
C GLU A 76 -6.07 -7.97 -0.72
N ARG A 77 -6.05 -9.20 -1.29
CA ARG A 77 -6.07 -10.43 -0.50
C ARG A 77 -4.83 -10.54 0.39
N LEU A 78 -3.65 -10.16 -0.10
CA LEU A 78 -2.42 -10.12 0.70
C LEU A 78 -2.52 -9.11 1.85
N VAL A 79 -3.03 -7.90 1.56
CA VAL A 79 -3.20 -6.85 2.57
C VAL A 79 -4.19 -7.28 3.66
N PHE A 80 -5.39 -7.71 3.28
CA PHE A 80 -6.46 -7.98 4.25
C PHE A 80 -6.51 -9.43 4.76
N LEU A 81 -5.76 -10.35 4.15
CA LEU A 81 -5.78 -11.80 4.40
C LEU A 81 -7.20 -12.38 4.39
N ARG A 82 -7.98 -11.99 3.38
CA ARG A 82 -9.37 -12.40 3.19
C ARG A 82 -9.58 -12.86 1.76
N TRP A 83 -10.46 -13.85 1.57
CA TRP A 83 -10.74 -14.43 0.25
C TRP A 83 -12.06 -13.89 -0.36
N SER A 84 -13.06 -13.63 0.48
CA SER A 84 -14.32 -12.97 0.14
C SER A 84 -14.43 -11.59 0.82
N ASP A 85 -15.19 -10.67 0.22
CA ASP A 85 -15.46 -9.32 0.75
C ASP A 85 -14.19 -8.64 1.28
N VAL A 86 -13.17 -8.67 0.41
CA VAL A 86 -11.76 -8.41 0.75
C VAL A 86 -11.55 -6.96 1.16
N LEU A 87 -12.13 -6.04 0.39
CA LEU A 87 -11.97 -4.61 0.58
C LEU A 87 -12.60 -4.14 1.91
N PRO A 88 -12.00 -3.13 2.58
CA PRO A 88 -12.56 -2.57 3.81
C PRO A 88 -13.91 -1.88 3.55
N GLY A 89 -14.18 -1.46 2.31
CA GLY A 89 -15.47 -0.90 1.89
C GLY A 89 -16.66 -1.84 2.12
N HIS A 90 -16.45 -3.15 2.09
CA HIS A 90 -17.49 -4.15 2.40
C HIS A 90 -17.96 -4.13 3.85
N ARG A 91 -17.21 -3.45 4.73
CA ARG A 91 -17.53 -3.26 6.15
C ARG A 91 -17.56 -1.76 6.50
N ALA A 92 -17.72 -0.90 5.50
CA ALA A 92 -17.66 0.54 5.65
C ALA A 92 -18.61 1.05 6.73
N PHE A 93 -19.85 0.56 6.74
CA PHE A 93 -20.89 1.09 7.62
C PHE A 93 -21.11 0.23 8.87
N SER A 94 -21.03 -1.09 8.72
CA SER A 94 -21.25 -2.07 9.78
C SER A 94 -20.13 -2.10 10.83
N VAL A 95 -18.89 -1.79 10.44
CA VAL A 95 -17.73 -1.85 11.35
C VAL A 95 -17.02 -0.50 11.41
N HIS A 96 -16.59 0.03 10.25
CA HIS A 96 -15.65 1.15 10.23
C HIS A 96 -16.31 2.49 10.60
N ALA A 97 -17.54 2.75 10.14
CA ALA A 97 -18.27 3.98 10.46
C ALA A 97 -18.59 4.11 11.95
N GLN A 98 -18.85 3.00 12.63
CA GLN A 98 -19.21 2.98 14.05
C GLN A 98 -17.98 3.11 14.95
N ALA A 99 -16.85 2.57 14.51
CA ALA A 99 -15.61 2.55 15.28
C ALA A 99 -14.78 3.84 15.16
N ASP A 100 -14.96 4.64 14.09
CA ASP A 100 -14.16 5.84 13.87
C ASP A 100 -14.85 7.10 14.45
N PRO A 101 -14.28 7.74 15.49
CA PRO A 101 -14.90 8.89 16.15
C PRO A 101 -14.99 10.14 15.25
N ARG A 102 -14.31 10.17 14.11
CA ARG A 102 -14.39 11.28 13.15
C ARG A 102 -15.65 11.22 12.29
N VAL A 103 -16.37 10.09 12.30
CA VAL A 103 -17.58 9.87 11.51
C VAL A 103 -18.80 10.19 12.37
N ASP A 104 -19.55 11.23 12.01
CA ASP A 104 -20.87 11.47 12.60
C ASP A 104 -21.88 10.48 12.00
N PHE A 105 -22.07 9.35 12.69
CA PHE A 105 -22.93 8.27 12.23
C PHE A 105 -24.39 8.69 12.04
N THR A 106 -24.89 9.61 12.87
CA THR A 106 -26.27 10.11 12.76
C THR A 106 -26.46 10.89 11.46
N ARG A 107 -25.50 11.75 11.11
CA ARG A 107 -25.53 12.48 9.83
C ARG A 107 -25.32 11.55 8.66
N LEU A 108 -24.42 10.57 8.80
CA LEU A 108 -24.17 9.58 7.77
C LEU A 108 -25.44 8.79 7.44
N GLN A 109 -26.20 8.36 8.46
CA GLN A 109 -27.46 7.67 8.28
C GLN A 109 -28.48 8.50 7.50
N ARG A 110 -28.59 9.81 7.79
CA ARG A 110 -29.43 10.73 7.00
C ARG A 110 -28.96 10.84 5.55
N ALA A 111 -27.65 10.92 5.32
CA ALA A 111 -27.07 10.94 3.98
C ALA A 111 -27.31 9.64 3.20
N CYS A 112 -27.56 8.52 3.90
CA CYS A 112 -27.96 7.24 3.33
C CYS A 112 -29.49 7.08 3.15
N GLY A 113 -30.30 8.12 3.41
CA GLY A 113 -31.76 8.01 3.36
C GLY A 113 -32.36 7.22 4.53
N ASN A 114 -31.72 7.29 5.70
CA ASN A 114 -32.06 6.61 6.96
C ASN A 114 -31.94 5.07 6.96
N LYS A 115 -31.67 4.44 5.81
CA LYS A 115 -31.41 3.00 5.69
C LYS A 115 -29.94 2.75 5.36
N VAL A 116 -29.17 2.35 6.37
CA VAL A 116 -27.76 2.00 6.20
C VAL A 116 -27.66 0.56 5.69
N PRO A 117 -26.92 0.30 4.59
CA PRO A 117 -26.79 -1.05 4.06
C PRO A 117 -26.02 -1.96 5.03
N SER A 118 -26.50 -3.20 5.18
CA SER A 118 -25.84 -4.26 5.96
C SER A 118 -25.14 -5.30 5.09
N ASP A 119 -25.60 -5.51 3.85
CA ASP A 119 -24.97 -6.43 2.91
C ASP A 119 -23.56 -5.93 2.51
N PRO A 120 -22.53 -6.78 2.52
CA PRO A 120 -21.16 -6.39 2.17
C PRO A 120 -21.03 -5.70 0.80
N LYS A 121 -21.71 -6.19 -0.24
CA LYS A 121 -21.61 -5.64 -1.59
C LYS A 121 -22.31 -4.28 -1.67
N ASP A 122 -23.46 -4.15 -1.03
CA ASP A 122 -24.20 -2.89 -0.96
C ASP A 122 -23.42 -1.82 -0.18
N GLN A 123 -22.79 -2.21 0.93
CA GLN A 123 -21.90 -1.34 1.70
C GLN A 123 -20.75 -0.81 0.83
N ASN A 124 -20.06 -1.69 0.11
CA ASN A 124 -18.95 -1.27 -0.75
C ASN A 124 -19.41 -0.37 -1.90
N SER A 125 -20.57 -0.69 -2.50
CA SER A 125 -21.13 0.07 -3.62
C SER A 125 -21.56 1.47 -3.20
N LEU A 126 -22.23 1.60 -2.04
CA LEU A 126 -22.61 2.90 -1.50
C LEU A 126 -21.39 3.72 -1.06
N TRP A 127 -20.43 3.09 -0.39
CA TRP A 127 -19.17 3.75 -0.02
C TRP A 127 -18.43 4.27 -1.27
N TYR A 128 -18.36 3.48 -2.34
CA TYR A 128 -17.71 3.90 -3.58
C TYR A 128 -18.40 5.10 -4.23
N ARG A 129 -19.74 5.17 -4.16
CA ARG A 129 -20.48 6.36 -4.59
C ARG A 129 -20.08 7.60 -3.79
N PHE A 130 -19.99 7.49 -2.46
CA PHE A 130 -19.51 8.60 -1.63
C PHE A 130 -18.08 9.00 -1.96
N TYR A 131 -17.19 8.04 -2.18
CA TYR A 131 -15.83 8.31 -2.62
C TYR A 131 -15.81 9.14 -3.91
N LEU A 132 -16.61 8.80 -4.93
CA LEU A 132 -16.65 9.54 -6.19
C LEU A 132 -17.07 11.01 -6.04
N GLU A 133 -17.83 11.34 -4.98
CA GLU A 133 -18.25 12.70 -4.65
C GLU A 133 -17.15 13.51 -3.94
N VAL A 134 -16.31 12.86 -3.13
CA VAL A 134 -15.28 13.51 -2.30
C VAL A 134 -13.84 13.21 -2.72
N GLN A 135 -13.64 12.53 -3.86
CA GLN A 135 -12.32 12.04 -4.30
C GLN A 135 -11.27 13.14 -4.49
N ASP A 136 -11.70 14.37 -4.79
CA ASP A 136 -10.82 15.52 -5.02
C ASP A 136 -10.48 16.29 -3.73
N VAL A 137 -11.05 15.88 -2.59
CA VAL A 137 -10.70 16.47 -1.29
C VAL A 137 -9.26 16.06 -0.93
N PRO A 138 -8.35 17.01 -0.61
CA PRO A 138 -6.93 16.71 -0.37
C PRO A 138 -6.69 15.60 0.66
N ALA A 139 -7.47 15.57 1.74
CA ALA A 139 -7.38 14.52 2.76
C ALA A 139 -7.69 13.13 2.21
N VAL A 140 -8.69 13.01 1.32
CA VAL A 140 -9.09 11.75 0.67
C VAL A 140 -8.04 11.32 -0.35
N MET A 141 -7.54 12.26 -1.16
CA MET A 141 -6.49 11.99 -2.14
C MET A 141 -5.21 11.47 -1.47
N GLN A 142 -4.78 12.12 -0.38
CA GLN A 142 -3.58 11.74 0.34
C GLN A 142 -3.69 10.32 0.90
N VAL A 143 -4.76 10.02 1.65
CA VAL A 143 -4.91 8.68 2.25
C VAL A 143 -5.10 7.58 1.19
N HIS A 144 -5.78 7.88 0.08
CA HIS A 144 -5.91 6.95 -1.05
C HIS A 144 -4.56 6.68 -1.69
N ARG A 145 -3.75 7.71 -1.92
CA ARG A 145 -2.39 7.57 -2.47
C ARG A 145 -1.51 6.71 -1.56
N ASP A 146 -1.52 6.98 -0.26
CA ASP A 146 -0.70 6.26 0.71
C ASP A 146 -1.12 4.78 0.80
N TYR A 147 -2.43 4.49 0.76
CA TYR A 147 -2.94 3.12 0.65
C TYR A 147 -2.50 2.42 -0.64
N LEU A 148 -2.61 3.08 -1.80
CA LEU A 148 -2.19 2.50 -3.08
C LEU A 148 -0.69 2.15 -3.07
N LEU A 149 0.15 3.05 -2.53
CA LEU A 149 1.58 2.83 -2.40
C LEU A 149 1.87 1.61 -1.53
N LEU A 150 1.30 1.56 -0.32
CA LEU A 150 1.57 0.49 0.65
C LEU A 150 1.01 -0.85 0.21
N ARG A 151 -0.12 -0.87 -0.49
CA ARG A 151 -0.67 -2.08 -1.10
C ARG A 151 0.25 -2.62 -2.20
N ASP A 152 0.72 -1.74 -3.09
CA ASP A 152 1.64 -2.15 -4.14
C ASP A 152 3.00 -2.59 -3.55
N TYR A 153 3.48 -1.92 -2.50
CA TYR A 153 4.64 -2.35 -1.74
C TYR A 153 4.42 -3.70 -1.03
N THR A 154 3.23 -3.97 -0.47
CA THR A 154 2.92 -5.29 0.10
C THR A 154 3.07 -6.40 -0.94
N GLY A 155 2.61 -6.15 -2.17
CA GLY A 155 2.80 -7.06 -3.29
C GLY A 155 4.29 -7.28 -3.61
N LEU A 156 5.08 -6.19 -3.67
CA LEU A 156 6.53 -6.28 -3.87
C LEU A 156 7.24 -7.02 -2.74
N ALA A 157 6.89 -6.75 -1.48
CA ALA A 157 7.49 -7.40 -0.32
C ALA A 157 7.24 -8.92 -0.33
N ALA A 158 6.05 -9.37 -0.76
CA ALA A 158 5.76 -10.78 -0.95
C ALA A 158 6.61 -11.39 -2.08
N LEU A 159 6.80 -10.65 -3.19
CA LEU A 159 7.67 -11.08 -4.29
C LEU A 159 9.14 -11.12 -3.89
N PHE A 160 9.63 -10.19 -3.07
CA PHE A 160 10.99 -10.23 -2.54
C PHE A 160 11.19 -11.41 -1.60
N LEU A 161 10.23 -11.66 -0.70
CA LEU A 161 10.29 -12.82 0.20
C LEU A 161 10.41 -14.14 -0.58
N ILE A 162 9.68 -14.29 -1.67
CA ILE A 162 9.75 -15.50 -2.51
C ILE A 162 11.00 -15.48 -3.37
N GLY A 163 11.18 -14.46 -4.21
CA GLY A 163 12.25 -14.40 -5.21
C GLY A 163 13.63 -14.27 -4.58
N PHE A 164 13.85 -13.25 -3.76
CA PHE A 164 15.13 -13.06 -3.07
C PHE A 164 15.33 -14.07 -1.95
N GLY A 165 14.26 -14.52 -1.29
CA GLY A 165 14.37 -15.57 -0.28
C GLY A 165 14.86 -16.89 -0.88
N ILE A 166 14.30 -17.34 -2.02
CA ILE A 166 14.79 -18.54 -2.72
C ILE A 166 16.22 -18.32 -3.22
N ALA A 167 16.51 -17.17 -3.84
CA ALA A 167 17.86 -16.87 -4.33
C ALA A 167 18.90 -16.88 -3.20
N ALA A 168 18.54 -16.40 -2.00
CA ALA A 168 19.42 -16.39 -0.84
C ALA A 168 19.84 -17.80 -0.41
N LEU A 169 18.97 -18.81 -0.57
CA LEU A 169 19.30 -20.20 -0.24
C LEU A 169 20.45 -20.78 -1.09
N PHE A 170 20.67 -20.23 -2.29
CA PHE A 170 21.71 -20.69 -3.21
C PHE A 170 22.93 -19.76 -3.26
N LEU A 171 22.73 -18.46 -3.03
CA LEU A 171 23.76 -17.43 -3.26
C LEU A 171 24.40 -16.89 -1.97
N VAL A 172 23.80 -17.09 -0.80
CA VAL A 172 24.33 -16.62 0.47
C VAL A 172 24.98 -17.78 1.20
N ALA A 173 26.29 -17.70 1.46
CA ALA A 173 27.05 -18.84 1.99
C ALA A 173 26.78 -19.16 3.48
N PRO A 174 26.83 -18.20 4.43
CA PRO A 174 26.60 -18.55 5.83
C PRO A 174 25.10 -18.67 6.14
N TRP A 175 24.69 -19.80 6.73
CA TRP A 175 23.30 -20.06 7.13
C TRP A 175 22.72 -18.99 8.07
N LYS A 176 23.58 -18.39 8.91
CA LYS A 176 23.19 -17.27 9.79
C LYS A 176 22.73 -16.05 8.97
N ALA A 177 23.45 -15.71 7.90
CA ALA A 177 23.09 -14.59 7.03
C ALA A 177 21.80 -14.87 6.26
N ILE A 178 21.58 -16.12 5.80
CA ILE A 178 20.30 -16.54 5.22
C ILE A 178 19.16 -16.30 6.23
N GLY A 179 19.29 -16.80 7.45
CA GLY A 179 18.27 -16.69 8.48
C GLY A 179 17.93 -15.24 8.84
N VAL A 180 18.96 -14.41 9.04
CA VAL A 180 18.78 -12.97 9.30
C VAL A 180 18.10 -12.28 8.12
N TYR A 181 18.54 -12.53 6.90
CA TYR A 181 17.98 -11.91 5.70
C TYR A 181 16.51 -12.31 5.46
N LEU A 182 16.16 -13.59 5.58
CA LEU A 182 14.78 -14.07 5.51
C LEU A 182 13.91 -13.47 6.62
N GLY A 183 14.45 -13.34 7.84
CA GLY A 183 13.79 -12.67 8.96
C GLY A 183 13.46 -11.21 8.63
N ILE A 184 14.38 -10.48 8.01
CA ILE A 184 14.18 -9.09 7.57
C ILE A 184 13.09 -9.02 6.49
N LEU A 185 13.12 -9.88 5.47
CA LEU A 185 12.11 -9.89 4.41
C LEU A 185 10.70 -10.21 4.96
N LEU A 186 10.60 -11.17 5.88
CA LEU A 186 9.35 -11.52 6.53
C LEU A 186 8.83 -10.38 7.41
N PHE A 187 9.70 -9.77 8.22
CA PHE A 187 9.36 -8.61 9.03
C PHE A 187 8.87 -7.44 8.17
N GLN A 188 9.58 -7.13 7.07
CA GLN A 188 9.16 -6.13 6.09
C GLN A 188 7.76 -6.41 5.55
N LEU A 189 7.47 -7.65 5.13
CA LEU A 189 6.15 -8.03 4.63
C LEU A 189 5.06 -7.79 5.69
N ILE A 190 5.29 -8.21 6.94
CA ILE A 190 4.31 -8.05 8.03
C ILE A 190 4.04 -6.56 8.30
N VAL A 191 5.09 -5.75 8.43
CA VAL A 191 4.97 -4.31 8.73
C VAL A 191 4.26 -3.57 7.61
N VAL A 192 4.70 -3.75 6.36
CA VAL A 192 4.12 -3.05 5.20
C VAL A 192 2.68 -3.47 4.98
N ARG A 193 2.37 -4.76 5.12
CA ARG A 193 1.01 -5.29 5.04
C ARG A 193 0.10 -4.66 6.10
N HIS A 194 0.56 -4.62 7.36
CA HIS A 194 -0.21 -4.03 8.46
C HIS A 194 -0.46 -2.53 8.23
N ALA A 195 0.56 -1.81 7.74
CA ALA A 195 0.43 -0.41 7.35
C ALA A 195 -0.60 -0.25 6.22
N ALA A 196 -0.53 -1.06 5.15
CA ALA A 196 -1.49 -1.03 4.05
C ALA A 196 -2.94 -1.25 4.53
N ALA A 197 -3.17 -2.21 5.42
CA ALA A 197 -4.49 -2.48 5.98
C ALA A 197 -5.02 -1.28 6.80
N THR A 198 -4.16 -0.68 7.61
CA THR A 198 -4.48 0.52 8.40
C THR A 198 -4.84 1.70 7.50
N TYR A 199 -4.04 1.98 6.46
CA TYR A 199 -4.33 3.05 5.51
C TYR A 199 -5.57 2.77 4.67
N GLY A 200 -5.86 1.52 4.32
CA GLY A 200 -7.09 1.13 3.64
C GLY A 200 -8.34 1.41 4.49
N VAL A 201 -8.31 1.09 5.79
CA VAL A 201 -9.41 1.43 6.71
C VAL A 201 -9.51 2.94 6.89
N ARG A 202 -8.38 3.64 7.08
CA ARG A 202 -8.36 5.11 7.18
C ARG A 202 -8.93 5.77 5.93
N PHE A 203 -8.69 5.21 4.74
CA PHE A 203 -9.27 5.72 3.50
C PHE A 203 -10.79 5.62 3.52
N VAL A 204 -11.33 4.46 3.92
CA VAL A 204 -12.78 4.26 4.07
C VAL A 204 -13.36 5.28 5.05
N CYS A 205 -12.83 5.36 6.27
CA CYS A 205 -13.34 6.29 7.28
C CYS A 205 -13.19 7.76 6.88
N THR A 206 -12.11 8.13 6.17
CA THR A 206 -11.93 9.51 5.71
C THR A 206 -13.00 9.90 4.69
N VAL A 207 -13.35 9.01 3.76
CA VAL A 207 -14.47 9.24 2.82
C VAL A 207 -15.78 9.43 3.58
N LEU A 208 -16.07 8.55 4.54
CA LEU A 208 -17.29 8.63 5.35
C LEU A 208 -17.33 9.90 6.20
N ALA A 209 -16.21 10.29 6.82
CA ALA A 209 -16.09 11.50 7.61
C ALA A 209 -16.27 12.77 6.76
N GLN A 210 -15.73 12.80 5.53
CA GLN A 210 -15.97 13.92 4.60
C GLN A 210 -17.44 14.01 4.18
N LYS A 211 -18.10 12.87 3.98
CA LYS A 211 -19.52 12.84 3.62
C LYS A 211 -20.44 13.21 4.78
N ALA A 212 -20.09 12.79 6.00
CA ALA A 212 -20.84 13.06 7.24
C ALA A 212 -20.47 14.41 7.88
N GLY A 213 -19.36 15.02 7.47
CA GLY A 213 -18.81 16.26 8.00
C GLY A 213 -19.70 17.48 7.73
N LYS A 214 -19.57 18.51 8.59
CA LYS A 214 -20.19 19.83 8.37
C LYS A 214 -19.70 20.42 7.03
N PRO A 215 -20.53 21.21 6.31
CA PRO A 215 -20.05 21.98 5.17
C PRO A 215 -18.85 22.80 5.63
N THR A 216 -17.69 22.53 5.07
CA THR A 216 -16.51 23.35 5.32
C THR A 216 -16.80 24.75 4.77
N SER A 217 -16.50 25.77 5.57
CA SER A 217 -16.79 27.18 5.32
C SER A 217 -16.30 27.71 3.96
N SER A 218 -15.45 26.96 3.24
CA SER A 218 -15.03 27.27 1.86
C SER A 218 -16.18 27.32 0.86
N SER A 219 -17.30 26.63 1.09
CA SER A 219 -18.49 26.75 0.22
C SER A 219 -19.45 27.87 0.65
N ALA A 220 -19.33 28.38 1.89
CA ALA A 220 -20.15 29.49 2.39
C ALA A 220 -19.60 30.85 1.93
N ALA A 221 -18.29 30.96 1.70
CA ALA A 221 -17.66 32.18 1.19
C ALA A 221 -17.99 32.50 -0.29
N LYS A 222 -18.73 31.63 -1.00
CA LYS A 222 -19.12 31.85 -2.40
C LYS A 222 -20.62 32.17 -2.58
N LYS A 223 -21.37 32.39 -1.50
CA LYS A 223 -22.75 32.88 -1.55
C LYS A 223 -22.92 34.13 -0.66
N SER A 224 -22.56 35.28 -1.26
CA SER A 224 -23.08 36.65 -1.01
C SER A 224 -22.79 37.31 0.34
N PRO A 225 -22.85 38.65 0.48
CA PRO A 225 -23.49 39.68 -0.38
C PRO A 225 -22.50 40.75 -0.91
N ALA A 226 -22.80 41.62 -1.87
CA ALA A 226 -24.04 42.20 -2.37
C ALA A 226 -23.99 42.41 -3.90
#